data_AF-A0A840W2S9-F1
#
_entry.id   AF-A0A840W2S9-F1
#
_cell.length_a   1.000
_cell.length_b   1.000
_cell.length_c   1.000
_cell.angle_alpha   90.00
_cell.angle_beta   90.00
_cell.angle_gamma   90.00
#
_symmetry.space_group_name_H-M   'P 1'
#
loop_
_entity.id
_entity.type
_entity.pdbx_description
1 polymer ?
#
loop_
_entity_poly.entity_id
_entity_poly.type
_entity_poly.pdbx_seq_one_letter_code
_entity_poly.pdbx_strand_id
1 'polypeptide(L)'
;MEPDKGTGDLITLKAWAEQCGYSHSYVVQVMPRYYPGFPAPEQTRRGATANGGGGGSNLYDPVKLEPFRPRGPDPVEVAEEHLNKQVTLGGFARLIGVNDRSVTQIKDQRPDTLPPTAGGSRHWYPRARYFVRDLLLMWNSRPGHGSGSDKRRPVMPWHTPTP
;
A
#
# COMPACT_ATOMS: atom_id res chain seq x y z
N MET A 1 -32.96 15.57 -13.21
CA MET A 1 -31.79 14.78 -13.65
C MET A 1 -31.30 14.04 -12.41
N GLU A 2 -31.87 12.86 -12.16
CA GLU A 2 -31.35 11.96 -11.12
C GLU A 2 -30.11 11.26 -11.68
N PRO A 3 -28.99 11.18 -10.95
CA PRO A 3 -27.87 10.37 -11.37
C PRO A 3 -28.23 8.90 -11.19
N ASP A 4 -28.18 8.19 -12.32
CA ASP A 4 -28.22 6.74 -12.49
C ASP A 4 -27.36 6.03 -11.42
N LYS A 5 -28.03 5.39 -10.44
CA LYS A 5 -27.35 4.64 -9.37
C LYS A 5 -26.87 3.28 -9.91
N GLY A 6 -25.67 3.28 -10.50
CA GLY A 6 -24.58 2.39 -10.07
C GLY A 6 -24.80 0.87 -10.10
N THR A 7 -25.51 0.32 -11.08
CA THR A 7 -25.59 -1.14 -11.29
C THR A 7 -24.40 -1.71 -12.09
N GLY A 8 -23.22 -1.11 -11.95
CA GLY A 8 -22.10 -1.32 -12.88
C GLY A 8 -21.16 -2.47 -12.54
N ASP A 9 -20.68 -2.57 -11.30
CA ASP A 9 -19.70 -3.61 -10.93
C ASP A 9 -19.67 -3.81 -9.41
N LEU A 10 -20.59 -4.63 -8.89
CA LEU A 10 -20.49 -5.08 -7.50
C LEU A 10 -19.27 -6.00 -7.34
N ILE A 11 -18.50 -5.79 -6.28
CA ILE A 11 -17.25 -6.51 -6.03
C ILE A 11 -17.35 -7.40 -4.79
N THR A 12 -16.68 -8.55 -4.79
CA THR A 12 -16.54 -9.35 -3.56
C THR A 12 -15.48 -8.74 -2.64
N LEU A 13 -15.59 -8.91 -1.32
CA LEU A 13 -14.51 -8.50 -0.41
C LEU A 13 -13.19 -9.18 -0.74
N LYS A 14 -13.21 -10.38 -1.33
CA LYS A 14 -11.99 -11.06 -1.80
C LYS A 14 -11.34 -10.27 -2.94
N ALA A 15 -12.10 -9.97 -4.00
CA ALA A 15 -11.59 -9.21 -5.14
C ALA A 15 -11.20 -7.78 -4.74
N TRP A 16 -12.00 -7.13 -3.89
CA TRP A 16 -11.67 -5.81 -3.37
C TRP A 16 -10.42 -5.83 -2.47
N ALA A 17 -10.27 -6.83 -1.59
CA ALA A 17 -9.05 -7.02 -0.80
C ALA A 17 -7.83 -7.22 -1.72
N GLU A 18 -7.99 -8.01 -2.78
CA GLU A 18 -7.00 -8.23 -3.84
C GLU A 18 -6.76 -7.01 -4.75
N GLN A 19 -7.63 -5.99 -4.74
CA GLN A 19 -7.44 -4.67 -5.39
C GLN A 19 -6.94 -3.54 -4.45
N CYS A 20 -7.20 -3.62 -3.14
CA CYS A 20 -6.80 -2.62 -2.13
C CYS A 20 -5.60 -2.96 -1.22
N GLY A 21 -5.31 -4.24 -0.97
CA GLY A 21 -3.99 -4.71 -0.47
C GLY A 21 -4.09 -5.45 0.83
N TYR A 22 -5.32 -5.78 1.17
CA TYR A 22 -5.64 -6.50 2.38
C TYR A 22 -5.60 -8.00 2.13
N SER A 23 -5.37 -8.75 3.21
CA SER A 23 -5.73 -10.16 3.19
C SER A 23 -7.25 -10.26 3.26
N HIS A 24 -7.82 -11.20 2.52
CA HIS A 24 -9.27 -11.47 2.56
C HIS A 24 -9.74 -11.71 4.01
N SER A 25 -8.97 -12.44 4.83
CA SER A 25 -9.28 -12.66 6.24
C SER A 25 -9.32 -11.38 7.06
N TYR A 26 -8.43 -10.41 6.80
CA TYR A 26 -8.46 -9.12 7.48
C TYR A 26 -9.75 -8.35 7.15
N VAL A 27 -10.13 -8.28 5.87
CA VAL A 27 -11.34 -7.58 5.46
C VAL A 27 -12.61 -8.23 6.01
N VAL A 28 -12.67 -9.56 6.08
CA VAL A 28 -13.86 -10.27 6.57
C VAL A 28 -13.95 -10.30 8.10
N GLN A 29 -12.84 -10.47 8.81
CA GLN A 29 -12.84 -10.73 10.26
C GLN A 29 -12.49 -9.52 11.12
N VAL A 30 -11.65 -8.61 10.60
CA VAL A 30 -11.09 -7.49 11.36
C VAL A 30 -11.84 -6.21 11.04
N MET A 31 -12.02 -5.87 9.76
CA MET A 31 -12.61 -4.58 9.39
C MET A 31 -14.02 -4.33 9.97
N PRO A 32 -14.96 -5.29 9.93
CA PRO A 32 -16.30 -5.10 10.50
C PRO A 32 -16.30 -4.89 12.02
N ARG A 33 -15.24 -5.32 12.72
CA ARG A 33 -15.12 -5.18 14.19
C ARG A 33 -14.53 -3.84 14.61
N TYR A 34 -13.59 -3.30 13.83
CA TYR A 34 -12.81 -2.12 14.21
C TYR A 34 -13.17 -0.85 13.43
N TYR A 35 -13.88 -0.97 12.31
CA TYR A 35 -14.28 0.17 11.49
C TYR A 35 -15.80 0.39 11.60
N PRO A 36 -16.26 1.29 12.48
CA PRO A 36 -17.68 1.63 12.56
C PRO A 36 -18.12 2.21 11.21
N GLY A 37 -19.23 1.68 10.67
CA GLY A 37 -19.74 2.05 9.35
C GLY A 37 -19.20 1.23 8.18
N PHE A 38 -18.45 0.15 8.43
CA PHE A 38 -18.09 -0.80 7.36
C PHE A 38 -19.37 -1.31 6.67
N PRO A 39 -19.45 -1.25 5.32
CA PRO A 39 -20.70 -1.49 4.62
C PRO A 39 -21.19 -2.93 4.79
N ALA A 40 -22.51 -3.08 4.95
CA ALA A 40 -23.16 -4.36 4.76
C ALA A 40 -23.15 -4.74 3.27
N PRO A 41 -23.22 -6.04 2.93
CA PRO A 41 -23.28 -6.44 1.53
C PRO A 41 -24.58 -5.97 0.85
N GLU A 42 -24.47 -5.45 -0.37
CA GLU A 42 -25.63 -5.08 -1.20
C GLU A 42 -26.42 -6.31 -1.64
N GLN A 43 -25.70 -7.41 -1.89
CA GLN A 43 -26.32 -8.69 -2.22
C GLN A 43 -25.63 -9.82 -1.47
N THR A 44 -26.44 -10.55 -0.72
CA THR A 44 -26.07 -11.89 -0.24
C THR A 44 -26.42 -12.86 -1.36
N ARG A 45 -25.42 -13.51 -1.98
CA ARG A 45 -25.69 -14.45 -3.07
C ARG A 45 -26.55 -15.61 -2.52
N ARG A 46 -27.67 -15.94 -3.17
CA ARG A 46 -28.53 -17.08 -2.81
C ARG A 46 -27.69 -18.36 -2.74
N GLY A 47 -27.64 -18.98 -1.56
CA GLY A 47 -26.87 -20.21 -1.30
C GLY A 47 -26.17 -20.27 0.06
N ALA A 48 -26.16 -19.19 0.85
CA ALA A 48 -25.70 -19.21 2.23
C ALA A 48 -26.70 -20.00 3.10
N THR A 49 -26.44 -21.28 3.34
CA THR A 49 -27.13 -22.03 4.39
C THR A 49 -26.63 -21.57 5.75
N ALA A 50 -27.49 -21.67 6.76
CA ALA A 50 -27.24 -21.24 8.15
C ALA A 50 -26.01 -21.89 8.82
N ASN A 51 -25.42 -22.92 8.19
CA ASN A 51 -24.29 -23.68 8.72
C ASN A 51 -23.11 -23.64 7.74
N GLY A 52 -22.30 -22.59 7.81
CA GLY A 52 -20.91 -22.61 7.34
C GLY A 52 -20.72 -22.63 5.83
N GLY A 53 -20.82 -21.47 5.18
CA GLY A 53 -20.55 -21.31 3.75
C GLY A 53 -20.09 -19.92 3.36
N GLY A 54 -18.82 -19.60 3.67
CA GLY A 54 -18.01 -18.58 2.98
C GLY A 54 -18.59 -17.17 2.82
N GLY A 55 -18.40 -16.30 3.81
CA GLY A 55 -18.62 -14.85 3.72
C GLY A 55 -17.78 -14.10 2.65
N GLY A 56 -17.02 -14.82 1.82
CA GLY A 56 -16.29 -14.29 0.68
C GLY A 56 -17.10 -14.16 -0.62
N SER A 57 -18.36 -14.62 -0.63
CA SER A 57 -19.23 -14.62 -1.82
C SER A 57 -20.23 -13.45 -1.87
N ASN A 58 -20.23 -12.61 -0.84
CA ASN A 58 -21.10 -11.44 -0.75
C ASN A 58 -20.60 -10.33 -1.67
N LEU A 59 -21.53 -9.61 -2.27
CA LEU A 59 -21.26 -8.53 -3.21
C LEU A 59 -21.46 -7.17 -2.54
N TYR A 60 -20.51 -6.27 -2.76
CA TYR A 60 -20.42 -4.96 -2.13
C TYR A 60 -20.29 -3.88 -3.20
N ASP A 61 -20.79 -2.69 -2.88
CA ASP A 61 -20.56 -1.50 -3.68
C ASP A 61 -19.11 -1.02 -3.47
N PRO A 62 -18.27 -0.98 -4.53
CA PRO A 62 -16.89 -0.51 -4.42
C PRO A 62 -16.81 0.95 -3.93
N VAL A 63 -17.79 1.79 -4.24
CA VAL A 63 -17.83 3.19 -3.79
C VAL A 63 -17.98 3.27 -2.26
N LYS A 64 -18.77 2.37 -1.66
CA LYS A 64 -18.94 2.29 -0.20
C LYS A 64 -17.70 1.71 0.50
N LEU A 65 -16.90 0.94 -0.22
CA LEU A 65 -15.66 0.38 0.30
C LEU A 65 -14.47 1.34 0.21
N GLU A 66 -14.53 2.36 -0.64
CA GLU A 66 -13.40 3.25 -0.91
C GLU A 66 -12.89 4.07 0.29
N PRO A 67 -13.74 4.53 1.23
CA PRO A 67 -13.27 5.12 2.49
C PRO A 67 -12.41 4.19 3.35
N PHE A 68 -12.53 2.88 3.16
CA PHE A 68 -11.83 1.84 3.92
C PHE A 68 -10.57 1.33 3.21
N ARG A 69 -10.31 1.81 1.99
CA ARG A 69 -9.08 1.52 1.24
C ARG A 69 -7.87 1.97 2.09
N PRO A 70 -6.79 1.18 2.15
CA PRO A 70 -5.64 1.58 2.95
C PRO A 70 -5.09 2.88 2.38
N ARG A 71 -5.13 3.93 3.19
CA ARG A 71 -4.43 5.17 2.89
C ARG A 71 -2.94 4.86 3.00
N GLY A 72 -2.26 4.84 1.85
CA GLY A 72 -0.80 4.94 1.87
C GLY A 72 -0.38 6.26 2.52
N PRO A 73 0.89 6.44 2.90
CA PRO A 73 1.39 7.80 3.04
C PRO A 73 1.11 8.53 1.73
N ASP A 74 0.55 9.75 1.81
CA ASP A 74 0.30 10.56 0.62
C ASP A 74 1.61 10.67 -0.18
N PRO A 75 1.55 10.54 -1.52
CA PRO A 75 2.72 10.71 -2.35
C PRO A 75 3.40 12.03 -2.00
N VAL A 76 4.68 11.97 -1.67
CA VAL A 76 5.42 13.19 -1.38
C VAL A 76 6.03 13.70 -2.67
N GLU A 77 5.88 14.99 -2.91
CA GLU A 77 6.62 15.71 -3.93
C GLU A 77 7.80 16.45 -3.28
N VAL A 78 8.94 16.43 -3.97
CA VAL A 78 10.15 17.13 -3.55
C VAL A 78 10.61 17.96 -4.74
N ALA A 79 11.05 19.20 -4.48
CA ALA A 79 11.52 20.10 -5.54
C ALA A 79 12.68 19.48 -6.33
N GLU A 80 12.70 19.71 -7.65
CA GLU A 80 13.63 19.06 -8.59
C GLU A 80 15.10 19.26 -8.23
N GLU A 81 15.46 20.43 -7.70
CA GLU A 81 16.79 20.77 -7.21
C GLU A 81 17.31 19.84 -6.10
N HIS A 82 16.42 19.17 -5.37
CA HIS A 82 16.77 18.22 -4.33
C HIS A 82 16.92 16.79 -4.84
N LEU A 83 16.39 16.45 -6.02
CA LEU A 83 16.35 15.07 -6.54
C LEU A 83 17.74 14.44 -6.68
N ASN A 84 18.74 15.24 -7.04
CA ASN A 84 20.13 14.80 -7.20
C ASN A 84 20.97 14.93 -5.92
N LYS A 85 20.41 15.44 -4.82
CA LYS A 85 21.12 15.53 -3.54
C LYS A 85 21.31 14.12 -2.96
N GLN A 86 22.45 13.94 -2.29
CA GLN A 86 22.77 12.69 -1.60
C GLN A 86 22.47 12.84 -0.10
N VAL A 87 21.58 12.00 0.41
CA VAL A 87 21.12 12.07 1.81
C VAL A 87 21.20 10.69 2.47
N THR A 88 21.29 10.67 3.79
CA THR A 88 21.05 9.45 4.57
C THR A 88 19.55 9.20 4.68
N LEU A 89 19.14 8.00 5.13
CA LEU A 89 17.72 7.70 5.38
C LEU A 89 17.06 8.71 6.34
N GLY A 90 17.74 9.10 7.43
CA GLY A 90 17.25 10.14 8.34
C GLY A 90 17.25 11.54 7.70
N GLY A 91 18.25 11.85 6.86
CA GLY A 91 18.26 13.10 6.08
C GLY A 91 17.09 13.20 5.11
N PHE A 92 16.73 12.09 4.46
CA PHE A 92 15.55 12.00 3.62
C PHE A 92 14.26 12.18 4.42
N ALA A 93 14.12 11.52 5.59
CA ALA A 93 12.94 11.65 6.43
C ALA A 93 12.64 13.12 6.80
N ARG A 94 13.69 13.87 7.17
CA ARG A 94 13.60 15.32 7.44
C ARG A 94 13.23 16.12 6.21
N LEU A 95 13.75 15.75 5.04
CA LEU A 95 13.46 16.41 3.77
C LEU A 95 11.97 16.31 3.39
N ILE A 96 11.35 15.15 3.65
CA ILE A 96 9.93 14.91 3.32
C ILE A 96 8.98 15.15 4.51
N GLY A 97 9.49 15.66 5.65
CA GLY A 97 8.68 16.00 6.82
C GLY A 97 8.06 14.80 7.56
N VAL A 98 8.64 13.60 7.45
CA VAL A 98 8.16 12.40 8.14
C VAL A 98 9.07 12.01 9.30
N ASN A 99 8.56 11.16 10.19
CA ASN A 99 9.36 10.63 11.30
C ASN A 99 10.55 9.80 10.79
N ASP A 100 11.77 10.13 11.27
CA ASP A 100 13.01 9.41 10.95
C ASP A 100 12.84 7.89 11.05
N ARG A 101 12.15 7.40 12.09
CA ARG A 101 11.91 5.97 12.33
C ARG A 101 11.14 5.31 11.20
N SER A 102 10.18 6.00 10.58
CA SER A 102 9.36 5.48 9.48
C SER A 102 10.17 5.18 8.23
N VAL A 103 11.27 5.91 8.02
CA VAL A 103 12.21 5.67 6.90
C VAL A 103 13.30 4.70 7.33
N THR A 104 13.88 4.88 8.53
CA THR A 104 15.02 4.05 8.94
C THR A 104 14.66 2.60 9.19
N GLN A 105 13.43 2.29 9.62
CA GLN A 105 12.98 0.90 9.81
C GLN A 105 12.91 0.09 8.50
N ILE A 106 12.87 0.76 7.35
CA ILE A 106 12.82 0.09 6.04
C ILE A 106 14.08 -0.77 5.85
N LYS A 107 15.24 -0.33 6.33
CA LYS A 107 16.49 -1.12 6.23
C LYS A 107 16.43 -2.45 6.98
N ASP A 108 15.66 -2.50 8.07
CA ASP A 108 15.59 -3.67 8.94
C ASP A 108 14.44 -4.59 8.52
N GLN A 109 13.31 -4.00 8.10
CA GLN A 109 12.11 -4.76 7.74
C GLN A 109 12.09 -5.18 6.27
N ARG A 110 12.68 -4.37 5.38
CA ARG A 110 12.55 -4.46 3.92
C ARG A 110 13.82 -3.99 3.19
N PRO A 111 15.01 -4.54 3.51
CA PRO A 111 16.28 -4.11 2.90
C PRO A 111 16.29 -4.27 1.38
N ASP A 112 15.53 -5.20 0.82
CA ASP A 112 15.36 -5.43 -0.62
C ASP A 112 14.81 -4.21 -1.37
N THR A 113 13.97 -3.41 -0.70
CA THR A 113 13.36 -2.21 -1.28
C THR A 113 14.27 -1.00 -1.30
N LEU A 114 15.38 -1.05 -0.57
CA LEU A 114 16.30 0.08 -0.58
C LEU A 114 16.93 0.21 -1.98
N PRO A 115 17.00 1.43 -2.51
CA PRO A 115 17.76 1.68 -3.73
C PRO A 115 19.25 1.44 -3.48
N PRO A 116 20.05 1.30 -4.55
CA PRO A 116 21.50 1.35 -4.44
C PRO A 116 21.93 2.64 -3.73
N THR A 117 22.95 2.52 -2.88
CA THR A 117 23.61 3.71 -2.33
C THR A 117 24.25 4.52 -3.46
N ALA A 118 24.49 5.81 -3.23
CA ALA A 118 25.15 6.69 -4.18
C ALA A 118 26.58 6.22 -4.56
N GLY A 119 27.19 5.38 -3.70
CA GLY A 119 28.47 4.69 -3.99
C GLY A 119 28.32 3.33 -4.69
N GLY A 120 27.13 2.95 -5.15
CA GLY A 120 26.86 1.73 -5.91
C GLY A 120 26.61 0.47 -5.08
N SER A 121 26.75 0.50 -3.75
CA SER A 121 26.44 -0.66 -2.90
C SER A 121 24.94 -0.92 -2.84
N ARG A 122 24.52 -2.19 -2.99
CA ARG A 122 23.14 -2.66 -2.77
C ARG A 122 22.79 -2.88 -1.29
N HIS A 123 23.79 -2.94 -0.43
CA HIS A 123 23.58 -3.22 0.99
C HIS A 123 23.61 -1.92 1.79
N TRP A 124 22.73 -1.82 2.77
CA TRP A 124 22.80 -0.74 3.76
C TRP A 124 24.06 -0.89 4.61
N TYR A 125 24.68 0.24 4.94
CA TYR A 125 25.77 0.35 5.91
C TYR A 125 25.66 1.67 6.69
N PRO A 126 26.35 1.81 7.84
CA PRO A 126 26.31 3.05 8.61
C PRO A 126 26.72 4.26 7.75
N ARG A 127 25.90 5.31 7.78
CA ARG A 127 26.10 6.55 6.98
C ARG A 127 26.00 6.36 5.46
N ALA A 128 25.41 5.25 5.00
CA ALA A 128 25.04 5.08 3.59
C ALA A 128 24.24 6.29 3.09
N ARG A 129 24.65 6.79 1.92
CA ARG A 129 24.00 7.88 1.22
C ARG A 129 23.25 7.33 0.02
N TYR A 130 22.12 7.94 -0.30
CA TYR A 130 21.25 7.60 -1.43
C TYR A 130 20.87 8.89 -2.16
N PHE A 131 20.56 8.79 -3.45
CA PHE A 131 19.96 9.93 -4.16
C PHE A 131 18.52 10.11 -3.71
N VAL A 132 18.11 11.37 -3.51
CA VAL A 132 16.74 11.71 -3.12
C VAL A 132 15.72 11.15 -4.11
N ARG A 133 15.98 11.23 -5.42
CA ARG A 133 15.09 10.68 -6.46
C ARG A 133 14.77 9.19 -6.26
N ASP A 134 15.77 8.40 -5.88
CA ASP A 134 15.62 6.96 -5.72
C ASP A 134 14.89 6.62 -4.43
N LEU A 135 15.18 7.37 -3.35
CA LEU A 135 14.44 7.26 -2.08
C LEU A 135 13.00 7.74 -2.21
N LEU A 136 12.75 8.78 -3.00
CA LEU A 136 11.42 9.30 -3.28
C LEU A 136 10.59 8.29 -4.08
N LEU A 137 11.19 7.69 -5.11
CA LEU A 137 10.57 6.62 -5.87
C LEU A 137 10.25 5.42 -4.96
N MET A 138 11.20 4.99 -4.13
CA MET A 138 10.98 3.94 -3.14
C MET A 138 9.81 4.29 -2.23
N TRP A 139 9.79 5.51 -1.67
CA TRP A 139 8.78 5.98 -0.71
C TRP A 139 7.38 6.03 -1.32
N ASN A 140 7.24 6.61 -2.51
CA ASN A 140 5.96 6.74 -3.21
C ASN A 140 5.47 5.42 -3.80
N SER A 141 6.36 4.44 -3.98
CA SER A 141 6.02 3.09 -4.43
C SER A 141 5.72 2.13 -3.28
N ARG A 142 5.63 2.61 -2.03
CA ARG A 142 5.32 1.77 -0.86
C ARG A 142 3.86 1.33 -0.91
N PRO A 143 3.59 0.01 -0.88
CA PRO A 143 2.23 -0.46 -0.67
C PRO A 143 1.76 -0.07 0.73
N GLY A 144 0.49 0.33 0.86
CA GLY A 144 -0.11 0.78 2.13
C GLY A 144 -0.01 -0.26 3.26
N HIS A 145 -0.31 0.13 4.50
CA HIS A 145 -0.25 -0.78 5.64
C HIS A 145 -1.27 -1.93 5.53
N GLY A 146 -0.80 -3.18 5.66
CA GLY A 146 -1.64 -4.38 5.68
C GLY A 146 -0.87 -5.67 5.38
N SER A 147 -1.37 -6.81 5.83
CA SER A 147 -0.74 -8.14 5.67
C SER A 147 -0.65 -8.62 4.21
N GLY A 148 -1.27 -7.92 3.25
CA GLY A 148 -1.17 -8.16 1.81
C GLY A 148 -0.31 -7.14 1.04
N SER A 149 0.27 -6.17 1.76
CA SER A 149 1.11 -5.09 1.23
C SER A 149 2.31 -5.62 0.44
N ASP A 150 2.87 -6.75 0.85
CA ASP A 150 4.05 -7.34 0.21
C ASP A 150 3.80 -7.82 -1.23
N LYS A 151 2.60 -8.32 -1.53
CA LYS A 151 2.23 -8.90 -2.84
C LYS A 151 2.01 -7.87 -3.94
N ARG A 152 2.15 -6.58 -3.64
CA ARG A 152 1.80 -5.45 -4.52
C ARG A 152 2.94 -4.51 -4.81
N ARG A 153 4.14 -4.87 -4.37
CA ARG A 153 5.30 -4.05 -4.65
C ARG A 153 5.44 -3.96 -6.16
N PRO A 154 5.41 -2.76 -6.75
CA PRO A 154 5.89 -2.61 -8.11
C PRO A 154 7.35 -3.08 -8.12
N VAL A 155 7.74 -3.76 -9.20
CA VAL A 155 9.15 -4.11 -9.39
C VAL A 155 9.91 -2.79 -9.44
N MET A 156 10.78 -2.58 -8.45
CA MET A 156 11.58 -1.37 -8.40
C MET A 156 12.58 -1.39 -9.56
N PRO A 157 12.96 -0.23 -10.14
CA PRO A 157 13.86 -0.20 -11.28
C PRO A 157 15.26 -0.76 -10.98
N TRP A 158 15.63 -0.86 -9.70
CA TRP A 158 16.87 -1.51 -9.25
C TRP A 158 16.73 -3.01 -8.94
N HIS A 159 15.59 -3.63 -9.28
CA HIS A 159 15.36 -5.08 -9.24
C HIS A 159 15.46 -5.72 -10.62
N THR A 160 15.26 -4.93 -11.68
CA THR A 160 15.52 -5.36 -13.04
C THR A 160 17.02 -5.33 -13.32
N PRO A 161 17.67 -6.47 -13.66
CA PRO A 161 18.99 -6.41 -14.27
C PRO A 161 18.83 -5.66 -15.59
N THR A 162 19.59 -4.59 -15.77
CA THR A 162 19.71 -3.90 -17.05
C THR A 162 20.10 -4.95 -18.11
N PRO A 163 19.39 -5.06 -19.25
CA PRO A 163 19.81 -5.94 -20.34
C PRO A 163 21.18 -5.52 -20.90
#